data_AF-A0A937DIR7-F1
#
_entry.id   AF-A0A937DIR7-F1
#
_cell.length_a   1.000
_cell.length_b   1.000
_cell.length_c   1.000
_cell.angle_alpha   90.00
_cell.angle_beta   90.00
_cell.angle_gamma   90.00
#
_symmetry.space_group_name_H-M   'P 1'
#
loop_
_entity.id
_entity.type
_entity.pdbx_description
1 polymer ?
#
loop_
_entity_poly.entity_id
_entity_poly.type
_entity_poly.pdbx_seq_one_letter_code
_entity_poly.pdbx_strand_id
1 'polypeptide(L)'
;MKKTIFFLMMALIFACATGTSRLIEEEKLNFNYTDDAYLFFRNMRQTNYSLENMEKEGLRLYTHDDYAEETPLKTTLVVSWKANNAYSIMQLKDSVSNQDAKFYFQKKGEKKEIKFPNLRRQGELVVLTKLYNHLLQEDTLFIKRKGQKLEPLFIDQDSREAFRVSMYDFYRLTGVL
;
A
#
# COMPACT_ATOMS: atom_id res chain seq x y z
N MET A 1 -2.41 48.36 -3.10
CA MET A 1 -1.53 47.36 -3.77
C MET A 1 -1.03 46.24 -2.84
N LYS A 2 -0.68 46.47 -1.55
CA LYS A 2 -0.24 45.39 -0.64
C LYS A 2 -1.33 44.35 -0.30
N LYS A 3 -2.61 44.75 -0.25
CA LYS A 3 -3.74 43.84 0.06
C LYS A 3 -4.04 42.83 -1.06
N THR A 4 -3.74 43.16 -2.32
CA THR A 4 -3.96 42.27 -3.47
C THR A 4 -2.91 41.17 -3.56
N ILE A 5 -1.67 41.44 -3.15
CA ILE A 5 -0.58 40.44 -3.09
C ILE A 5 -0.85 39.38 -2.02
N PHE A 6 -1.42 39.79 -0.88
CA PHE A 6 -1.77 38.86 0.20
C PHE A 6 -2.87 37.86 -0.22
N PHE A 7 -3.84 38.30 -1.03
CA PHE A 7 -4.90 37.44 -1.55
C PHE A 7 -4.38 36.44 -2.60
N LEU A 8 -3.39 36.84 -3.42
CA LEU A 8 -2.77 35.96 -4.41
C LEU A 8 -1.93 34.85 -3.77
N MET A 9 -1.23 35.16 -2.66
CA MET A 9 -0.43 34.19 -1.92
C MET A 9 -1.31 33.18 -1.16
N MET A 10 -2.51 33.58 -0.73
CA MET A 10 -3.48 32.68 -0.08
C MET A 10 -4.19 31.74 -1.07
N ALA A 11 -4.31 32.12 -2.35
CA ALA A 11 -4.86 31.23 -3.39
C ALA A 11 -3.87 30.12 -3.81
N LEU A 12 -2.56 30.37 -3.73
CA LEU A 12 -1.53 29.39 -4.08
C LEU A 12 -1.40 28.23 -3.08
N ILE A 13 -1.83 28.41 -1.82
CA ILE A 13 -1.78 27.36 -0.79
C ILE A 13 -2.90 26.31 -0.94
N PHE A 14 -3.97 26.61 -1.69
CA PHE A 14 -5.07 25.67 -1.91
C PHE A 14 -4.92 24.80 -3.17
N ALA A 15 -3.89 25.05 -4.00
CA ALA A 15 -3.70 24.36 -5.27
C ALA A 15 -3.00 22.98 -5.16
N CYS A 16 -2.56 22.56 -3.96
CA CYS A 16 -1.76 21.36 -3.76
C CYS A 16 -2.53 20.17 -3.15
N ALA A 17 -3.82 20.02 -3.47
CA ALA A 17 -4.62 18.87 -3.03
C ALA A 17 -5.33 18.20 -4.20
N THR A 18 -4.57 17.72 -5.20
CA THR A 18 -5.11 16.71 -6.14
C THR A 18 -5.20 15.40 -5.37
N GLY A 19 -6.26 15.26 -4.58
CA GLY A 19 -6.48 14.13 -3.68
C GLY A 19 -6.56 12.83 -4.47
N THR A 20 -5.52 11.99 -4.34
CA THR A 20 -5.60 10.56 -4.64
C THR A 20 -6.39 9.84 -3.54
N SER A 21 -7.49 10.43 -3.07
CA SER A 21 -8.29 9.99 -1.92
C SER A 21 -9.43 9.05 -2.32
N ARG A 22 -9.35 8.45 -3.52
CA ARG A 22 -10.36 7.50 -3.97
C ARG A 22 -10.17 6.20 -3.19
N LEU A 23 -11.17 5.87 -2.38
CA LEU A 23 -11.25 4.57 -1.72
C LEU A 23 -11.42 3.47 -2.76
N ILE A 24 -10.81 2.31 -2.48
CA ILE A 24 -10.85 1.15 -3.35
C ILE A 24 -11.99 0.24 -2.92
N GLU A 25 -12.80 -0.14 -3.89
CA GLU A 25 -13.91 -1.09 -3.76
C GLU A 25 -13.37 -2.52 -3.86
N GLU A 26 -13.69 -3.38 -2.90
CA GLU A 26 -13.16 -4.75 -2.80
C GLU A 26 -13.58 -5.62 -3.99
N GLU A 27 -14.75 -5.35 -4.57
CA GLU A 27 -15.32 -6.02 -5.72
C GLU A 27 -14.61 -5.71 -7.04
N LYS A 28 -13.83 -4.63 -7.10
CA LYS A 28 -13.04 -4.24 -8.29
C LYS A 28 -11.64 -4.81 -8.28
N LEU A 29 -11.23 -5.43 -7.16
CA LEU A 29 -9.90 -6.01 -7.02
C LEU A 29 -9.68 -7.10 -8.05
N ASN A 30 -8.55 -6.99 -8.76
CA ASN A 30 -8.12 -7.97 -9.74
C ASN A 30 -6.58 -8.06 -9.73
N PHE A 31 -6.06 -9.07 -10.41
CA PHE A 31 -4.61 -9.32 -10.48
C PHE A 31 -4.04 -9.13 -11.88
N ASN A 32 -4.87 -8.92 -12.90
CA ASN A 32 -4.38 -8.80 -14.27
C ASN A 32 -3.83 -7.39 -14.48
N TYR A 33 -2.79 -7.26 -15.29
CA TYR A 33 -2.33 -5.97 -15.77
C TYR A 33 -2.29 -5.95 -17.29
N THR A 34 -2.25 -4.75 -17.87
CA THR A 34 -2.04 -4.54 -19.31
C THR A 34 -0.60 -4.09 -19.59
N ASP A 35 -0.09 -4.37 -20.80
CA ASP A 35 1.31 -4.07 -21.14
C ASP A 35 1.64 -2.58 -20.99
N ASP A 36 0.71 -1.70 -21.34
CA ASP A 36 0.81 -0.25 -21.15
C ASP A 36 0.87 0.16 -19.68
N ALA A 37 0.06 -0.44 -18.80
CA ALA A 37 0.13 -0.19 -17.36
C ALA A 37 1.47 -0.67 -16.76
N TYR A 38 1.97 -1.81 -17.23
CA TYR A 38 3.26 -2.34 -16.78
C TYR A 38 4.44 -1.51 -17.29
N LEU A 39 4.43 -1.10 -18.56
CA LEU A 39 5.44 -0.20 -19.11
C LEU A 39 5.46 1.14 -18.37
N PHE A 40 4.28 1.68 -18.03
CA PHE A 40 4.20 2.87 -17.19
C PHE A 40 4.88 2.65 -15.84
N PHE A 41 4.57 1.56 -15.12
CA PHE A 41 5.19 1.24 -13.84
C PHE A 41 6.73 1.15 -13.96
N ARG A 42 7.21 0.40 -14.95
CA ARG A 42 8.64 0.21 -15.24
C ARG A 42 9.39 1.53 -15.47
N ASN A 43 8.77 2.46 -16.18
CA ASN A 43 9.42 3.71 -16.59
C ASN A 43 9.29 4.82 -15.53
N MET A 44 8.17 4.86 -14.80
CA MET A 44 7.82 5.99 -13.94
C MET A 44 7.91 5.70 -12.45
N ARG A 45 7.87 4.43 -12.04
CA ARG A 45 7.69 4.04 -10.63
C ARG A 45 8.80 3.14 -10.11
N GLN A 46 9.33 2.25 -10.95
CA GLN A 46 10.31 1.26 -10.54
C GLN A 46 11.53 1.85 -9.82
N THR A 47 11.94 3.09 -10.14
CA THR A 47 13.13 3.73 -9.52
C THR A 47 13.05 3.83 -8.00
N ASN A 48 11.86 3.73 -7.42
CA ASN A 48 11.63 3.79 -5.97
C ASN A 48 11.63 2.41 -5.30
N TYR A 49 11.99 1.36 -6.04
CA TYR A 49 11.88 -0.02 -5.61
C TYR A 49 13.20 -0.77 -5.82
N SER A 50 13.59 -1.51 -4.79
CA SER A 50 14.47 -2.66 -4.91
C SER A 50 13.82 -3.73 -5.79
N LEU A 51 14.59 -4.25 -6.75
CA LEU A 51 14.16 -5.26 -7.69
C LEU A 51 14.89 -6.59 -7.43
N GLU A 52 14.12 -7.62 -7.10
CA GLU A 52 14.59 -9.01 -7.14
C GLU A 52 14.01 -9.70 -8.38
N ASN A 53 14.90 -10.27 -9.20
CA ASN A 53 14.53 -10.91 -10.47
C ASN A 53 14.64 -12.43 -10.36
N MET A 54 13.50 -13.12 -10.43
CA MET A 54 13.40 -14.58 -10.42
C MET A 54 13.13 -15.08 -11.84
N GLU A 55 14.18 -15.04 -12.66
CA GLU A 55 14.05 -15.24 -14.12
C GLU A 55 13.53 -16.63 -14.50
N LYS A 56 13.91 -17.66 -13.76
CA LYS A 56 13.46 -19.05 -13.99
C LYS A 56 11.94 -19.16 -13.81
N GLU A 57 11.43 -18.53 -12.77
CA GLU A 57 10.01 -18.48 -12.38
C GLU A 57 9.23 -17.47 -13.22
N GLY A 58 9.90 -16.52 -13.87
CA GLY A 58 9.28 -15.45 -14.64
C GLY A 58 8.61 -14.40 -13.74
N LEU A 59 9.21 -14.13 -12.57
CA LEU A 59 8.70 -13.20 -11.57
C LEU A 59 9.68 -12.04 -11.35
N ARG A 60 9.14 -10.85 -11.11
CA ARG A 60 9.86 -9.70 -10.53
C ARG A 60 9.21 -9.32 -9.23
N LEU A 61 10.00 -9.15 -8.20
CA LEU A 61 9.56 -8.68 -6.89
C LEU A 61 10.08 -7.25 -6.73
N TYR A 62 9.17 -6.34 -6.40
CA TYR A 62 9.46 -4.94 -6.17
C TYR A 62 9.06 -4.57 -4.75
N THR A 63 10.05 -4.20 -3.94
CA THR A 63 9.83 -3.73 -2.56
C THR A 63 10.31 -2.29 -2.47
N HIS A 64 9.45 -1.39 -2.01
CA HIS A 64 9.75 0.04 -1.97
C HIS A 64 10.95 0.33 -1.07
N ASP A 65 11.87 1.19 -1.51
CA ASP A 65 13.16 1.43 -0.84
C ASP A 65 13.01 2.16 0.50
N ASP A 66 12.01 3.02 0.61
CA ASP A 66 11.72 3.80 1.83
C ASP A 66 11.13 2.98 3.00
N TYR A 67 10.98 1.66 2.85
CA TYR A 67 10.60 0.83 3.99
C TYR A 67 11.76 0.69 4.97
N ALA A 68 11.55 1.15 6.21
CA ALA A 68 12.47 0.85 7.29
C ALA A 68 12.59 -0.67 7.52
N GLU A 69 13.79 -1.13 7.87
CA GLU A 69 14.08 -2.55 8.10
C GLU A 69 13.15 -3.16 9.15
N GLU A 70 12.94 -2.41 10.23
CA GLU A 70 12.20 -2.84 11.41
C GLU A 70 10.68 -2.66 11.30
N THR A 71 10.17 -2.21 10.15
CA THR A 71 8.73 -1.98 9.98
C THR A 71 7.94 -3.30 10.12
N PRO A 72 6.86 -3.35 10.92
CA PRO A 72 6.09 -4.58 11.13
C PRO A 72 5.49 -5.18 9.86
N LEU A 73 5.20 -4.33 8.86
CA LEU A 73 4.60 -4.71 7.60
C LEU A 73 5.27 -4.01 6.41
N LYS A 74 5.74 -4.80 5.46
CA LYS A 74 6.09 -4.36 4.10
C LYS A 74 5.10 -4.93 3.09
N THR A 75 4.87 -4.21 2.00
CA THR A 75 4.23 -4.78 0.81
C THR A 75 5.25 -4.94 -0.29
N THR A 76 5.12 -6.06 -1.00
CA THR A 76 5.97 -6.36 -2.16
C THR A 76 5.08 -6.62 -3.36
N LEU A 77 5.36 -5.94 -4.46
CA LEU A 77 4.67 -6.16 -5.73
C LEU A 77 5.35 -7.30 -6.46
N VAL A 78 4.61 -8.37 -6.71
CA VAL A 78 5.07 -9.55 -7.44
C VAL A 78 4.46 -9.52 -8.83
N VAL A 79 5.26 -9.27 -9.85
CA VAL A 79 4.83 -9.25 -11.25
C VAL A 79 5.25 -10.54 -11.93
N SER A 80 4.27 -11.33 -12.39
CA SER A 80 4.47 -12.46 -13.27
C SER A 80 4.31 -12.02 -14.73
N TRP A 81 5.45 -11.79 -15.39
CA TRP A 81 5.43 -11.35 -16.80
C TRP A 81 5.00 -12.44 -17.77
N LYS A 82 5.05 -13.72 -17.36
CA LYS A 82 4.59 -14.86 -18.17
C LYS A 82 3.07 -14.98 -18.15
N ALA A 83 2.44 -14.55 -17.06
CA ALA A 83 1.01 -14.72 -16.83
C ALA A 83 0.21 -13.40 -16.89
N ASN A 84 0.88 -12.28 -17.19
CA ASN A 84 0.31 -10.92 -17.15
C ASN A 84 -0.46 -10.62 -15.86
N ASN A 85 0.10 -11.07 -14.74
CA ASN A 85 -0.48 -10.92 -13.42
C ASN A 85 0.47 -10.17 -12.48
N ALA A 86 -0.10 -9.33 -11.62
CA ALA A 86 0.56 -8.68 -10.51
C ALA A 86 -0.16 -9.04 -9.21
N TYR A 87 0.61 -9.24 -8.15
CA TYR A 87 0.11 -9.48 -6.79
C TYR A 87 0.75 -8.46 -5.85
N SER A 88 0.02 -8.00 -4.85
CA SER A 88 0.61 -7.33 -3.69
C SER A 88 0.62 -8.32 -2.53
N ILE A 89 1.81 -8.67 -2.05
CA ILE A 89 1.99 -9.60 -0.93
C ILE A 89 2.35 -8.84 0.34
N MET A 90 1.86 -9.34 1.46
CA MET A 90 2.11 -8.89 2.82
C MET A 90 3.35 -9.61 3.34
N GLN A 91 4.36 -8.84 3.73
CA GLN A 91 5.57 -9.35 4.37
C GLN A 91 5.61 -8.84 5.80
N LEU A 92 5.40 -9.74 6.75
CA LEU A 92 5.46 -9.42 8.17
C LEU A 92 6.86 -9.63 8.72
N LYS A 93 7.24 -8.74 9.63
CA LYS A 93 8.48 -8.88 10.39
C LYS A 93 8.46 -10.17 11.24
N ASP A 94 9.64 -10.77 11.39
CA ASP A 94 9.91 -11.96 12.21
C ASP A 94 9.34 -13.29 11.66
N SER A 95 9.07 -13.37 10.36
CA SER A 95 8.57 -14.59 9.67
C SER A 95 7.31 -15.18 10.32
N VAL A 96 6.53 -14.35 11.02
CA VAL A 96 5.26 -14.75 11.62
C VAL A 96 4.30 -15.08 10.48
N SER A 97 3.63 -16.23 10.56
CA SER A 97 2.56 -16.58 9.62
C SER A 97 1.54 -15.44 9.58
N ASN A 98 1.15 -14.99 8.39
CA ASN A 98 0.11 -13.96 8.21
C ASN A 98 -1.20 -14.33 8.94
N GLN A 99 -1.43 -15.61 9.22
CA GLN A 99 -2.60 -16.11 9.95
C GLN A 99 -2.56 -15.84 11.46
N ASP A 100 -1.38 -15.57 12.03
CA ASP A 100 -1.17 -15.28 13.46
C ASP A 100 -1.15 -13.77 13.76
N ALA A 101 -1.30 -12.92 12.73
CA ALA A 101 -1.34 -11.48 12.84
C ALA A 101 -2.78 -10.95 12.78
N LYS A 102 -3.09 -10.00 13.65
CA LYS A 102 -4.35 -9.26 13.66
C LYS A 102 -4.09 -7.79 13.39
N PHE A 103 -4.87 -7.20 12.50
CA PHE A 103 -4.76 -5.78 12.15
C PHE A 103 -5.90 -5.00 12.78
N TYR A 104 -5.61 -3.79 13.22
CA TYR A 104 -6.57 -2.89 13.81
C TYR A 104 -6.44 -1.50 13.20
N PHE A 105 -7.56 -0.79 13.15
CA PHE A 105 -7.56 0.65 12.89
C PHE A 105 -8.19 1.38 14.08
N GLN A 106 -7.77 2.61 14.32
CA GLN A 106 -8.35 3.49 15.32
C GLN A 106 -9.01 4.70 14.66
N LYS A 107 -10.32 4.84 14.89
CA LYS A 107 -11.14 5.94 14.38
C LYS A 107 -11.87 6.59 15.55
N LYS A 108 -11.66 7.90 15.76
CA LYS A 108 -12.28 8.67 16.85
C LYS A 108 -12.11 8.03 18.24
N GLY A 109 -10.94 7.42 18.50
CA GLY A 109 -10.61 6.78 19.78
C GLY A 109 -11.07 5.32 19.92
N GLU A 110 -11.87 4.80 19.00
CA GLU A 110 -12.31 3.39 19.01
C GLU A 110 -11.39 2.55 18.13
N LYS A 111 -10.89 1.42 18.67
CA LYS A 111 -10.07 0.44 17.93
C LYS A 111 -10.94 -0.71 17.42
N LYS A 112 -10.87 -0.98 16.12
CA LYS A 112 -11.63 -2.06 15.46
C LYS A 112 -10.69 -3.00 14.72
N GLU A 113 -10.98 -4.29 14.80
CA GLU A 113 -10.23 -5.36 14.13
C GLU A 113 -10.62 -5.46 12.66
N ILE A 114 -9.64 -5.58 11.77
CA ILE A 114 -9.83 -5.91 10.36
C ILE A 114 -9.93 -7.43 10.24
N LYS A 115 -11.07 -7.92 9.74
CA LYS A 115 -11.32 -9.36 9.57
C LYS A 115 -10.62 -9.90 8.32
N PHE A 116 -9.93 -11.02 8.49
CA PHE A 116 -9.35 -11.81 7.40
C PHE A 116 -10.41 -12.68 6.71
N PRO A 117 -10.65 -12.52 5.40
CA PRO A 117 -11.44 -13.48 4.63
C PRO A 117 -10.64 -14.78 4.44
N ASN A 118 -11.31 -15.94 4.42
CA ASN A 118 -10.67 -17.26 4.30
C ASN A 118 -10.19 -17.62 2.86
N LEU A 119 -9.73 -16.63 2.10
CA LEU A 119 -9.40 -16.76 0.67
C LEU A 119 -7.92 -16.46 0.40
N ARG A 120 -6.98 -17.16 1.06
CA ARG A 120 -5.51 -17.02 0.96
C ARG A 120 -5.01 -15.70 0.31
N ARG A 121 -4.77 -15.67 -1.01
CA ARG A 121 -4.26 -14.47 -1.73
C ARG A 121 -5.28 -13.34 -1.89
N GLN A 122 -6.53 -13.65 -2.22
CA GLN A 122 -7.59 -12.64 -2.32
C GLN A 122 -7.88 -12.03 -0.95
N GLY A 123 -7.89 -12.86 0.10
CA GLY A 123 -8.07 -12.42 1.48
C GLY A 123 -6.97 -11.48 1.94
N GLU A 124 -5.72 -11.78 1.57
CA GLU A 124 -4.57 -10.92 1.82
C GLU A 124 -4.69 -9.58 1.11
N LEU A 125 -5.02 -9.57 -0.20
CA LEU A 125 -5.25 -8.32 -0.93
C LEU A 125 -6.42 -7.51 -0.36
N VAL A 126 -7.49 -8.16 0.08
CA VAL A 126 -8.61 -7.49 0.77
C VAL A 126 -8.14 -6.83 2.05
N VAL A 127 -7.30 -7.49 2.85
CA VAL A 127 -6.76 -6.89 4.08
C VAL A 127 -5.85 -5.71 3.77
N LEU A 128 -4.94 -5.84 2.80
CA LEU A 128 -4.09 -4.74 2.35
C LEU A 128 -4.93 -3.55 1.84
N THR A 129 -6.03 -3.84 1.14
CA THR A 129 -6.97 -2.83 0.63
C THR A 129 -7.70 -2.11 1.75
N LYS A 130 -8.14 -2.83 2.79
CA LYS A 130 -8.73 -2.21 3.98
C LYS A 130 -7.74 -1.32 4.70
N LEU A 131 -6.50 -1.78 4.88
CA LEU A 131 -5.43 -0.99 5.46
C LEU A 131 -5.17 0.28 4.65
N TYR A 132 -5.06 0.17 3.33
CA TYR A 132 -4.91 1.32 2.43
C TYR A 132 -6.08 2.31 2.54
N ASN A 133 -7.32 1.84 2.53
CA ASN A 133 -8.49 2.70 2.67
C ASN A 133 -8.53 3.42 4.02
N HIS A 134 -8.19 2.75 5.12
CA HIS A 134 -8.09 3.37 6.43
C HIS A 134 -6.94 4.38 6.50
N LEU A 135 -5.82 4.08 5.83
CA LEU A 135 -4.70 4.99 5.70
C LEU A 135 -5.09 6.31 5.00
N LEU A 136 -5.85 6.21 3.90
CA LEU A 136 -6.39 7.37 3.17
C LEU A 136 -7.41 8.17 3.99
N GLN A 137 -8.03 7.56 5.00
CA GLN A 137 -8.93 8.22 5.94
C GLN A 137 -8.21 8.83 7.14
N GLU A 138 -6.87 8.82 7.15
CA GLU A 138 -6.03 9.28 8.27
C GLU A 138 -6.30 8.51 9.58
N ASP A 139 -6.83 7.28 9.49
CA ASP A 139 -6.99 6.41 10.66
C ASP A 139 -5.61 5.84 11.06
N THR A 140 -5.40 5.66 12.38
CA THR A 140 -4.15 5.05 12.87
C THR A 140 -4.22 3.53 12.77
N LEU A 141 -3.21 2.92 12.16
CA LEU A 141 -3.15 1.47 11.94
C LEU A 141 -2.24 0.78 12.95
N PHE A 142 -2.64 -0.40 13.39
CA PHE A 142 -1.93 -1.22 14.37
C PHE A 142 -1.90 -2.68 13.96
N ILE A 143 -0.92 -3.40 14.48
CA ILE A 143 -0.79 -4.85 14.36
C ILE A 143 -0.63 -5.48 15.75
N LYS A 144 -1.22 -6.65 15.92
CA LYS A 144 -1.00 -7.53 17.07
C LYS A 144 -0.60 -8.90 16.58
N ARG A 145 0.63 -9.28 16.87
CA ARG A 145 1.17 -10.62 16.59
C ARG A 145 0.96 -11.53 17.81
N LYS A 146 0.91 -12.85 17.60
CA LYS A 146 0.70 -13.83 18.67
C LYS A 146 1.73 -13.65 19.79
N GLY A 147 1.26 -13.46 21.02
CA GLY A 147 2.12 -13.27 22.20
C GLY A 147 2.77 -11.89 22.32
N GLN A 148 2.53 -10.96 21.38
CA GLN A 148 3.07 -9.61 21.41
C GLN A 148 2.01 -8.57 21.80
N LYS A 149 2.48 -7.39 22.23
CA LYS A 149 1.62 -6.23 22.49
C LYS A 149 1.13 -5.65 21.17
N LEU A 150 0.05 -4.87 21.26
CA LEU A 150 -0.43 -4.07 20.13
C LEU A 150 0.58 -2.96 19.83
N GLU A 151 1.07 -2.87 18.61
CA GLU A 151 2.05 -1.88 18.18
C GLU A 151 1.58 -1.14 16.92
N PRO A 152 2.08 0.09 16.66
CA PRO A 152 1.81 0.79 15.41
C PRO A 152 2.23 -0.04 14.19
N LEU A 153 1.44 0.00 13.11
CA LEU A 153 1.74 -0.77 11.90
C LEU A 153 2.97 -0.25 11.16
N PHE A 154 3.22 1.07 11.24
CA PHE A 154 4.35 1.74 10.64
C PHE A 154 5.14 2.46 11.73
N ILE A 155 6.46 2.39 11.63
CA ILE A 155 7.38 2.96 12.63
C ILE A 155 7.69 4.44 12.37
N ASP A 156 7.57 4.88 11.11
CA ASP A 156 7.84 6.23 10.65
C ASP A 156 6.90 6.63 9.49
N GLN A 157 7.01 7.90 9.09
CA GLN A 157 6.22 8.45 7.99
C GLN A 157 6.64 7.86 6.64
N ASP A 158 7.91 7.52 6.46
CA ASP A 158 8.45 7.00 5.21
C ASP A 158 7.91 5.59 4.93
N SER A 159 7.89 4.70 5.91
CA SER A 159 7.29 3.37 5.80
C SER A 159 5.77 3.44 5.58
N ARG A 160 5.11 4.44 6.20
CA ARG A 160 3.68 4.71 6.00
C ARG A 160 3.41 5.11 4.55
N GLU A 161 4.25 5.99 4.00
CA GLU A 161 4.13 6.47 2.62
C GLU A 161 4.54 5.40 1.59
N ALA A 162 5.60 4.63 1.87
CA ALA A 162 6.03 3.49 1.06
C ALA A 162 4.91 2.47 0.88
N PHE A 163 4.15 2.18 1.95
CA PHE A 163 2.95 1.36 1.86
C PHE A 163 1.86 1.99 1.00
N ARG A 164 1.57 3.28 1.21
CA ARG A 164 0.55 4.00 0.43
C ARG A 164 0.87 3.99 -1.06
N VAL A 165 2.12 4.31 -1.42
CA VAL A 165 2.60 4.34 -2.81
C VAL A 165 2.59 2.95 -3.41
N SER A 166 3.06 1.93 -2.70
CA SER A 166 3.06 0.54 -3.20
C SER A 166 1.66 0.02 -3.50
N MET A 167 0.69 0.28 -2.62
CA MET A 167 -0.69 -0.10 -2.88
C MET A 167 -1.30 0.73 -4.02
N TYR A 168 -1.05 2.04 -4.06
CA TYR A 168 -1.50 2.88 -5.17
C TYR A 168 -0.96 2.39 -6.53
N ASP A 169 0.32 2.04 -6.59
CA ASP A 169 0.97 1.54 -7.80
C ASP A 169 0.46 0.16 -8.19
N PHE A 170 0.17 -0.72 -7.23
CA PHE A 170 -0.54 -1.97 -7.48
C PHE A 170 -1.90 -1.73 -8.15
N TYR A 171 -2.72 -0.82 -7.61
CA TYR A 171 -4.05 -0.55 -8.15
C TYR A 171 -3.99 0.08 -9.54
N ARG A 172 -3.02 0.97 -9.78
CA ARG A 172 -2.81 1.56 -11.10
C ARG A 172 -2.30 0.52 -12.09
N LEU A 173 -1.40 -0.35 -11.67
CA LEU A 173 -0.89 -1.45 -12.48
C LEU A 173 -2.00 -2.42 -12.90
N THR A 174 -2.95 -2.69 -11.99
CA THR A 174 -4.07 -3.62 -12.21
C THR A 174 -5.35 -2.95 -12.73
N GLY A 175 -5.28 -1.66 -13.11
CA GLY A 175 -6.41 -0.91 -13.67
C GLY A 175 -7.59 -0.71 -12.71
N VAL A 176 -7.37 -0.84 -11.40
CA VAL A 176 -8.37 -0.55 -10.36
C VAL A 176 -8.48 0.97 -10.13
N LEU A 177 -7.38 1.70 -10.33
CA LEU A 177 -7.29 3.17 -10.35
C LEU A 177 -6.90 3.68 -11.72
#